data_AF-A0A1I4HUG7-F1
#
_entry.id   AF-A0A1I4HUG7-F1
#
_cell.length_a   1.000
_cell.length_b   1.000
_cell.length_c   1.000
_cell.angle_alpha   90.00
_cell.angle_beta   90.00
_cell.angle_gamma   90.00
#
_symmetry.space_group_name_H-M   'P 1'
#
loop_
_entity.id
_entity.type
_entity.pdbx_description
1 polymer ?
#
loop_
_entity_poly.entity_id
_entity_poly.type
_entity_poly.pdbx_seq_one_letter_code
_entity_poly.pdbx_strand_id
1 'polypeptide(L)'
;MLKAILGGKGRTLPDSARPGDSYRSVFRSAEDPLTAAVFSRLVYLEPAHLWDVLLRATRGALPAGADPVRLVDVQFWPGWSLTTARGFKPVEPDLWMRFDHGRPARRFDLIFECKRGADHDPGQWDREWRAHVEAHPEEDPDRRVALVAVGTWGGASTCVASAIASSGRVSMPEGFRVVPLGWGALADTLSGALAEGRDGRIVSDVLDALALHGHLHATRLADIARPASAAFDRSGRTFAAMALFLGDEPQADPSGDALADWPDRIQGMRPAAYAHAALRRM
;
A
#
# COMPACT_ATOMS: atom_id res chain seq x y z
N MET A 1 1.48 2.87 9.86
CA MET A 1 1.07 2.08 11.05
C MET A 1 0.55 2.91 12.22
N LEU A 2 1.28 3.93 12.73
CA LEU A 2 0.81 4.72 13.88
C LEU A 2 -0.63 5.23 13.72
N LYS A 3 -0.97 5.79 12.55
CA LYS A 3 -2.34 6.26 12.28
C LYS A 3 -3.41 5.16 12.42
N ALA A 4 -3.13 3.94 11.97
CA ALA A 4 -4.06 2.80 12.14
C ALA A 4 -4.22 2.40 13.62
N ILE A 5 -3.13 2.44 14.40
CA ILE A 5 -3.20 2.15 15.84
C ILE A 5 -4.02 3.22 16.56
N LEU A 6 -3.74 4.50 16.28
CA LEU A 6 -4.47 5.63 16.89
C LEU A 6 -5.95 5.64 16.50
N GLY A 7 -6.29 5.24 15.27
CA GLY A 7 -7.67 5.07 14.80
C GLY A 7 -8.32 3.75 15.24
N GLY A 8 -7.70 2.97 16.12
CA GLY A 8 -8.27 1.72 16.64
C GLY A 8 -8.25 0.53 15.67
N LYS A 9 -7.77 0.70 14.44
CA LYS A 9 -7.65 -0.33 13.40
C LYS A 9 -6.53 -1.36 13.63
N GLY A 10 -5.63 -1.10 14.57
CA GLY A 10 -4.50 -1.98 14.91
C GLY A 10 -4.68 -2.87 16.14
N ARG A 11 -5.92 -3.03 16.66
CA ARG A 11 -6.16 -3.61 18.00
C ARG A 11 -5.96 -5.13 18.09
N THR A 12 -6.18 -5.87 17.02
CA THR A 12 -6.14 -7.34 17.03
C THR A 12 -5.43 -7.88 15.79
N LEU A 13 -4.73 -9.01 15.95
CA LEU A 13 -4.28 -9.79 14.81
C LEU A 13 -5.52 -10.31 14.06
N PRO A 14 -5.46 -10.46 12.73
CA PRO A 14 -6.55 -11.06 11.98
C PRO A 14 -6.76 -12.51 12.44
N ASP A 15 -7.99 -13.00 12.36
CA ASP A 15 -8.34 -14.38 12.76
C ASP A 15 -7.58 -15.45 11.95
N SER A 16 -7.03 -15.06 10.79
CA SER A 16 -6.18 -15.90 9.96
C SER A 16 -4.75 -16.06 10.48
N ALA A 17 -4.31 -15.23 11.44
CA ALA A 17 -2.98 -15.29 12.01
C ALA A 17 -2.82 -16.52 12.92
N ARG A 18 -1.75 -17.28 12.70
CA ARG A 18 -1.43 -18.51 13.43
C ARG A 18 -0.15 -18.36 14.24
N PRO A 19 0.03 -19.14 15.32
CA PRO A 19 1.32 -19.24 16.00
C PRO A 19 2.43 -19.59 14.98
N GLY A 20 3.47 -18.76 14.92
CA GLY A 20 4.57 -18.90 13.95
C GLY A 20 4.47 -17.99 12.72
N ASP A 21 3.33 -17.32 12.51
CA ASP A 21 3.23 -16.31 11.45
C ASP A 21 4.14 -15.12 11.76
N SER A 22 4.92 -14.71 10.76
CA SER A 22 5.69 -13.47 10.87
C SER A 22 4.76 -12.26 10.83
N TYR A 23 5.10 -11.20 11.57
CA TYR A 23 4.45 -9.90 11.45
C TYR A 23 4.37 -9.44 10.00
N ARG A 24 5.41 -9.71 9.20
CA ARG A 24 5.44 -9.41 7.77
C ARG A 24 4.26 -10.04 7.02
N SER A 25 3.96 -11.32 7.28
CA SER A 25 2.84 -12.04 6.66
C SER A 25 1.51 -11.42 7.06
N VAL A 26 1.34 -11.16 8.36
CA VAL A 26 0.13 -10.55 8.91
C VAL A 26 -0.10 -9.16 8.31
N PHE A 27 0.91 -8.28 8.32
CA PHE A 27 0.81 -6.94 7.77
C PHE A 27 0.49 -6.96 6.28
N ARG A 28 1.16 -7.81 5.50
CA ARG A 28 0.90 -7.95 4.06
C ARG A 28 -0.57 -8.31 3.77
N SER A 29 -1.23 -9.03 4.69
CA SER A 29 -2.62 -9.44 4.54
C SER A 29 -3.64 -8.36 4.93
N ALA A 30 -3.23 -7.30 5.63
CA ALA A 30 -4.13 -6.30 6.20
C ALA A 30 -4.22 -5.02 5.35
N GLU A 31 -5.44 -4.48 5.25
CA GLU A 31 -5.76 -3.28 4.46
C GLU A 31 -5.42 -1.98 5.20
N ASP A 32 -5.95 -1.80 6.41
CA ASP A 32 -5.72 -0.58 7.21
C ASP A 32 -4.23 -0.24 7.42
N PRO A 33 -3.33 -1.23 7.66
CA PRO A 33 -1.90 -0.94 7.74
C PRO A 33 -1.29 -0.43 6.43
N LEU A 34 -1.76 -0.90 5.26
CA LEU A 34 -1.36 -0.38 3.95
C LEU A 34 -1.81 1.07 3.80
N THR A 35 -3.09 1.34 4.03
CA THR A 35 -3.67 2.69 3.99
C THR A 35 -2.90 3.64 4.89
N ALA A 36 -2.68 3.26 6.16
CA ALA A 36 -1.87 4.05 7.07
C ALA A 36 -0.43 4.20 6.57
N ALA A 37 0.21 3.15 6.06
CA ALA A 37 1.60 3.23 5.63
C ALA A 37 1.76 4.22 4.48
N VAL A 38 0.90 4.13 3.46
CA VAL A 38 0.95 4.97 2.25
C VAL A 38 0.52 6.40 2.57
N PHE A 39 -0.73 6.60 3.00
CA PHE A 39 -1.29 7.95 3.06
C PHE A 39 -0.72 8.79 4.20
N SER A 40 -0.29 8.19 5.32
CA SER A 40 0.37 8.98 6.38
C SER A 40 1.72 9.55 5.98
N ARG A 41 2.32 9.04 4.89
CA ARG A 41 3.55 9.55 4.32
C ARG A 41 3.29 10.53 3.19
N LEU A 42 2.32 10.21 2.31
CA LEU A 42 1.94 11.09 1.20
C LEU A 42 1.54 12.49 1.68
N VAL A 43 0.93 12.62 2.85
CA VAL A 43 0.52 13.91 3.42
C VAL A 43 1.68 14.80 3.86
N TYR A 44 2.91 14.27 3.92
CA TYR A 44 4.13 15.04 4.17
C TYR A 44 4.79 15.56 2.88
N LEU A 45 4.28 15.19 1.70
CA LEU A 45 4.70 15.82 0.46
C LEU A 45 4.22 17.27 0.42
N GLU A 46 4.93 18.11 -0.32
CA GLU A 46 4.44 19.45 -0.64
C GLU A 46 3.02 19.38 -1.24
N PRO A 47 2.05 20.21 -0.84
CA PRO A 47 0.65 20.06 -1.25
C PRO A 47 0.43 19.99 -2.75
N ALA A 48 1.18 20.78 -3.53
CA ALA A 48 1.13 20.73 -4.99
C ALA A 48 1.64 19.39 -5.54
N HIS A 49 2.67 18.82 -4.92
CA HIS A 49 3.21 17.52 -5.31
C HIS A 49 2.25 16.37 -4.93
N LEU A 50 1.67 16.41 -3.73
CA LEU A 50 0.62 15.46 -3.33
C LEU A 50 -0.54 15.47 -4.33
N TRP A 51 -1.02 16.66 -4.69
CA TRP A 51 -2.12 16.79 -5.65
C TRP A 51 -1.74 16.29 -7.04
N ASP A 52 -0.55 16.61 -7.54
CA ASP A 52 -0.03 16.10 -8.81
C ASP A 52 0.06 14.56 -8.82
N VAL A 53 0.54 13.95 -7.73
CA VAL A 53 0.55 12.48 -7.57
C VAL A 53 -0.88 11.91 -7.64
N LEU A 54 -1.82 12.49 -6.89
CA LEU A 54 -3.22 12.03 -6.91
C LEU A 54 -3.86 12.22 -8.30
N LEU A 55 -3.63 13.36 -8.94
CA LEU A 55 -4.13 13.67 -10.28
C LEU A 55 -3.62 12.65 -11.31
N ARG A 56 -2.31 12.37 -11.32
CA ARG A 56 -1.70 11.40 -12.26
C ARG A 56 -2.14 9.97 -11.95
N ALA A 57 -2.15 9.57 -10.68
CA ALA A 57 -2.56 8.23 -10.26
C ALA A 57 -4.05 7.93 -10.56
N THR A 58 -4.88 8.98 -10.62
CA THR A 58 -6.29 8.91 -11.01
C THR A 58 -6.51 9.16 -12.50
N ARG A 59 -5.45 9.20 -13.31
CA ARG A 59 -5.49 9.41 -14.78
C ARG A 59 -6.24 10.68 -15.18
N GLY A 60 -6.09 11.76 -14.41
CA GLY A 60 -6.71 13.05 -14.69
C GLY A 60 -8.18 13.16 -14.30
N ALA A 61 -8.70 12.24 -13.48
CA ALA A 61 -10.09 12.32 -13.01
C ALA A 61 -10.32 13.47 -12.02
N LEU A 62 -9.26 13.90 -11.31
CA LEU A 62 -9.24 15.12 -10.51
C LEU A 62 -9.00 16.37 -11.39
N PRO A 63 -9.38 17.57 -10.94
CA PRO A 63 -9.09 18.80 -11.69
C PRO A 63 -7.59 19.02 -11.89
N ALA A 64 -7.18 19.19 -13.15
CA ALA A 64 -5.90 19.79 -13.51
C ALA A 64 -6.00 21.31 -13.39
N GLY A 65 -4.93 22.00 -13.02
CA GLY A 65 -4.94 23.46 -12.96
C GLY A 65 -3.87 24.05 -12.05
N ALA A 66 -3.56 25.32 -12.31
CA ALA A 66 -2.41 26.01 -11.74
C ALA A 66 -2.58 26.37 -10.26
N ASP A 67 -1.45 26.26 -9.56
CA ASP A 67 -1.21 26.69 -8.19
C ASP A 67 -1.89 28.02 -7.82
N PRO A 68 -2.35 28.14 -6.57
CA PRO A 68 -1.91 27.35 -5.41
C PRO A 68 -2.80 26.13 -5.14
N VAL A 69 -2.14 25.06 -4.69
CA VAL A 69 -2.77 23.98 -3.95
C VAL A 69 -2.35 24.05 -2.50
N ARG A 70 -3.31 23.98 -1.58
CA ARG A 70 -3.05 23.90 -0.14
C ARG A 70 -3.79 22.72 0.45
N LEU A 71 -3.09 21.89 1.20
CA LEU A 71 -3.71 20.88 2.06
C LEU A 71 -4.15 21.57 3.35
N VAL A 72 -5.46 21.57 3.61
CA VAL A 72 -6.10 22.27 4.73
C VAL A 72 -6.30 21.34 5.92
N ASP A 73 -6.77 20.11 5.67
CA ASP A 73 -6.99 19.12 6.72
C ASP A 73 -6.80 17.69 6.19
N VAL A 74 -6.45 16.78 7.10
CA VAL A 74 -6.35 15.34 6.87
C VAL A 74 -6.79 14.58 8.11
N GLN A 75 -7.76 13.69 7.94
CA GLN A 75 -8.25 12.82 9.01
C GLN A 75 -8.23 11.36 8.55
N PHE A 76 -7.67 10.50 9.40
CA PHE A 76 -7.63 9.05 9.19
C PHE A 76 -8.74 8.42 10.02
N TRP A 77 -9.59 7.61 9.39
CA TRP A 77 -10.76 7.00 10.03
C TRP A 77 -11.60 8.01 10.84
N PRO A 78 -12.06 9.12 10.21
CA PRO A 78 -12.89 10.07 10.92
C PRO A 78 -14.22 9.41 11.31
N GLY A 79 -14.58 9.50 12.59
CA GLY A 79 -15.84 8.99 13.10
C GLY A 79 -16.99 9.94 12.79
N TRP A 80 -17.65 9.75 11.65
CA TRP A 80 -18.85 10.50 11.30
C TRP A 80 -20.12 9.82 11.80
N SER A 81 -21.20 10.60 11.88
CA SER A 81 -22.53 10.11 12.22
C SER A 81 -23.48 10.40 11.08
N LEU A 82 -24.26 9.41 10.69
CA LEU A 82 -25.31 9.53 9.69
C LEU A 82 -26.68 9.40 10.36
N THR A 83 -27.52 10.40 10.17
CA THR A 83 -28.91 10.38 10.63
C THR A 83 -29.75 9.46 9.74
N THR A 84 -30.43 8.49 10.37
CA THR A 84 -31.32 7.57 9.68
C THR A 84 -32.69 7.53 10.36
N ALA A 85 -33.69 6.95 9.69
CA ALA A 85 -35.01 6.74 10.30
C ALA A 85 -34.97 5.85 11.57
N ARG A 86 -33.89 5.10 11.79
CA ARG A 86 -33.68 4.24 12.96
C ARG A 86 -32.72 4.84 14.00
N GLY A 87 -32.38 6.13 13.87
CA GLY A 87 -31.41 6.83 14.71
C GLY A 87 -30.05 7.03 14.02
N PHE A 88 -29.01 7.27 14.81
CA PHE A 88 -27.66 7.54 14.31
C PHE A 88 -26.93 6.25 13.94
N LYS A 89 -26.31 6.24 12.77
CA LYS A 89 -25.41 5.17 12.32
C LYS A 89 -23.98 5.72 12.21
N PRO A 90 -22.98 5.08 12.85
CA PRO A 90 -21.59 5.47 12.65
C PRO A 90 -21.16 5.17 11.20
N VAL A 91 -20.41 6.09 10.62
CA VAL A 91 -19.82 5.98 9.28
C VAL A 91 -18.37 6.43 9.39
N GLU A 92 -17.46 5.64 8.84
CA GLU A 92 -16.02 5.85 9.01
C GLU A 92 -15.33 5.52 7.70
N PRO A 93 -15.10 6.53 6.82
CA PRO A 93 -14.25 6.32 5.66
C PRO A 93 -12.81 6.08 6.11
N ASP A 94 -11.97 5.52 5.26
CA ASP A 94 -10.57 5.27 5.62
C ASP A 94 -9.75 6.55 5.81
N LEU A 95 -10.03 7.55 4.97
CA LEU A 95 -9.29 8.80 4.96
C LEU A 95 -10.14 9.91 4.37
N TRP A 96 -10.01 11.11 4.95
CA TRP A 96 -10.59 12.32 4.42
C TRP A 96 -9.49 13.38 4.31
N MET A 97 -9.44 14.08 3.17
CA MET A 97 -8.52 15.19 2.94
C MET A 97 -9.27 16.39 2.40
N ARG A 98 -8.91 17.58 2.87
CA ARG A 98 -9.45 18.85 2.38
C ARG A 98 -8.35 19.68 1.75
N PHE A 99 -8.62 20.19 0.55
CA PHE A 99 -7.73 21.08 -0.19
C PHE A 99 -8.41 22.41 -0.50
N ASP A 100 -7.61 23.46 -0.60
CA ASP A 100 -7.93 24.66 -1.37
C ASP A 100 -7.16 24.56 -2.69
N HIS A 101 -7.87 24.66 -3.83
CA HIS A 101 -7.29 24.48 -5.16
C HIS A 101 -7.65 25.63 -6.11
N GLY A 102 -6.64 26.20 -6.76
CA GLY A 102 -6.78 27.16 -7.87
C GLY A 102 -6.91 28.63 -7.47
N ARG A 103 -7.22 29.48 -8.46
CA ARG A 103 -7.51 30.92 -8.29
C ARG A 103 -8.81 31.29 -9.04
N PRO A 104 -9.88 31.71 -8.36
CA PRO A 104 -10.02 31.77 -6.90
C PRO A 104 -9.90 30.38 -6.26
N ALA A 105 -9.46 30.34 -4.99
CA ALA A 105 -9.34 29.11 -4.24
C ALA A 105 -10.72 28.47 -4.06
N ARG A 106 -10.86 27.22 -4.50
CA ARG A 106 -12.08 26.42 -4.32
C ARG A 106 -11.81 25.28 -3.36
N ARG A 107 -12.75 25.01 -2.47
CA ARG A 107 -12.63 23.90 -1.53
C ARG A 107 -12.88 22.57 -2.24
N PHE A 108 -11.98 21.63 -2.01
CA PHE A 108 -12.05 20.28 -2.56
C PHE A 108 -11.89 19.24 -1.45
N ASP A 109 -12.94 18.46 -1.21
CA ASP A 109 -12.93 17.37 -0.25
C ASP A 109 -12.73 16.04 -0.98
N LEU A 110 -11.74 15.27 -0.57
CA LEU A 110 -11.49 13.91 -1.03
C LEU A 110 -11.83 12.94 0.10
N ILE A 111 -12.77 12.04 -0.14
CA ILE A 111 -13.16 10.98 0.79
C ILE A 111 -12.66 9.67 0.20
N PHE A 112 -11.73 9.02 0.87
CA PHE A 112 -11.08 7.82 0.39
C PHE A 112 -11.67 6.59 1.07
N GLU A 113 -11.97 5.57 0.26
CA GLU A 113 -12.26 4.23 0.72
C GLU A 113 -11.26 3.28 0.07
N CYS A 114 -10.44 2.64 0.89
CA CYS A 114 -9.37 1.77 0.46
C CYS A 114 -9.82 0.32 0.51
N LYS A 115 -9.46 -0.42 -0.52
CA LYS A 115 -9.65 -1.86 -0.61
C LYS A 115 -8.37 -2.51 -1.11
N ARG A 116 -8.06 -3.73 -0.68
CA ARG A 116 -6.99 -4.53 -1.34
C ARG A 116 -7.42 -5.01 -2.73
N GLY A 117 -8.69 -5.37 -2.85
CA GLY A 117 -9.32 -5.90 -4.08
C GLY A 117 -10.00 -4.84 -4.93
N ALA A 118 -10.91 -5.30 -5.79
CA ALA A 118 -11.76 -4.45 -6.64
C ALA A 118 -13.18 -4.27 -6.08
N ASP A 119 -13.51 -4.97 -5.00
CA ASP A 119 -14.86 -5.03 -4.45
C ASP A 119 -15.11 -3.81 -3.55
N HIS A 120 -15.96 -2.91 -4.02
CA HIS A 120 -16.42 -1.74 -3.29
C HIS A 120 -17.94 -1.78 -3.15
N ASP A 121 -18.47 -1.48 -1.95
CA ASP A 121 -19.92 -1.43 -1.66
C ASP A 121 -20.49 -0.04 -2.03
N PRO A 122 -21.33 0.08 -3.07
CA PRO A 122 -21.97 1.36 -3.41
C PRO A 122 -22.83 1.91 -2.27
N GLY A 123 -23.39 1.04 -1.43
CA GLY A 123 -24.16 1.43 -0.27
C GLY A 123 -23.31 2.04 0.84
N GLN A 124 -22.03 1.67 0.96
CA GLN A 124 -21.08 2.30 1.87
C GLN A 124 -20.79 3.74 1.44
N TRP A 125 -20.59 3.93 0.14
CA TRP A 125 -20.32 5.24 -0.44
C TRP A 125 -21.48 6.24 -0.32
N ASP A 126 -22.73 5.79 -0.52
CA ASP A 126 -23.91 6.62 -0.24
C ASP A 126 -23.92 7.09 1.23
N ARG A 127 -23.58 6.19 2.16
CA ARG A 127 -23.54 6.53 3.59
C ARG A 127 -22.42 7.51 3.91
N GLU A 128 -21.23 7.32 3.35
CA GLU A 128 -20.08 8.22 3.54
C GLU A 128 -20.34 9.61 2.98
N TRP A 129 -20.92 9.70 1.78
CA TRP A 129 -21.33 10.98 1.22
C TRP A 129 -22.33 11.70 2.12
N ARG A 130 -23.39 11.01 2.54
CA ARG A 130 -24.42 11.62 3.40
C ARG A 130 -23.88 12.03 4.76
N ALA A 131 -23.03 11.19 5.36
CA ALA A 131 -22.39 11.48 6.63
C ALA A 131 -21.44 12.68 6.50
N HIS A 132 -20.73 12.82 5.37
CA HIS A 132 -19.92 14.00 5.07
C HIS A 132 -20.76 15.27 4.97
N VAL A 133 -21.90 15.23 4.28
CA VAL A 133 -22.82 16.37 4.20
C VAL A 133 -23.32 16.80 5.58
N GLU A 134 -23.67 15.84 6.45
CA GLU A 134 -24.09 16.13 7.84
C GLU A 134 -22.95 16.65 8.71
N ALA A 135 -21.74 16.09 8.58
CA ALA A 135 -20.56 16.48 9.35
C ALA A 135 -20.00 17.86 8.92
N HIS A 136 -20.23 18.25 7.67
CA HIS A 136 -19.71 19.48 7.07
C HIS A 136 -20.85 20.27 6.40
N PRO A 137 -21.77 20.86 7.20
CA PRO A 137 -22.95 21.57 6.70
C PRO A 137 -22.64 22.92 6.07
N GLU A 138 -21.38 23.34 6.04
CA GLU A 138 -20.93 24.61 5.47
C GLU A 138 -21.45 24.82 4.04
N GLU A 139 -22.14 25.94 3.85
CA GLU A 139 -22.74 26.38 2.58
C GLU A 139 -21.66 26.99 1.69
N ASP A 140 -20.68 26.18 1.28
CA ASP A 140 -19.82 26.53 0.15
C ASP A 140 -20.45 25.95 -1.13
N PRO A 141 -21.19 26.75 -1.92
CA PRO A 141 -21.81 26.27 -3.16
C PRO A 141 -20.78 25.86 -4.21
N ASP A 142 -19.54 26.32 -4.08
CA ASP A 142 -18.43 25.97 -4.96
C ASP A 142 -17.61 24.77 -4.46
N ARG A 143 -17.94 24.22 -3.28
CA ARG A 143 -17.29 23.01 -2.76
C ARG A 143 -17.45 21.87 -3.75
N ARG A 144 -16.34 21.20 -4.03
CA ARG A 144 -16.29 19.99 -4.83
C ARG A 144 -15.91 18.82 -3.94
N VAL A 145 -16.56 17.69 -4.15
CA VAL A 145 -16.30 16.47 -3.39
C VAL A 145 -16.03 15.34 -4.37
N ALA A 146 -14.99 14.55 -4.10
CA ALA A 146 -14.78 13.30 -4.79
C ALA A 146 -14.68 12.13 -3.81
N LEU A 147 -15.38 11.04 -4.12
CA LEU A 147 -15.16 9.74 -3.50
C LEU A 147 -14.04 9.05 -4.25
N VAL A 148 -12.91 8.82 -3.58
CA VAL A 148 -11.72 8.19 -4.14
C VAL A 148 -11.71 6.72 -3.73
N ALA A 149 -11.98 5.86 -4.70
CA ALA A 149 -12.04 4.42 -4.52
C ALA A 149 -10.64 3.84 -4.75
N VAL A 150 -9.93 3.54 -3.68
CA VAL A 150 -8.55 3.03 -3.76
C VAL A 150 -8.57 1.51 -3.79
N GLY A 151 -7.94 0.89 -4.78
CA GLY A 151 -7.92 -0.57 -4.84
C GLY A 151 -7.20 -1.15 -6.04
N THR A 152 -7.55 -2.39 -6.37
CA THR A 152 -7.07 -3.05 -7.59
C THR A 152 -8.09 -2.85 -8.70
N TRP A 153 -7.81 -1.93 -9.62
CA TRP A 153 -8.69 -1.64 -10.75
C TRP A 153 -8.13 -2.29 -12.02
N GLY A 154 -8.86 -3.27 -12.55
CA GLY A 154 -8.71 -3.72 -13.94
C GLY A 154 -9.35 -2.71 -14.91
N GLY A 155 -9.80 -3.16 -16.09
CA GLY A 155 -10.54 -2.32 -17.05
C GLY A 155 -11.96 -1.92 -16.62
N ALA A 156 -12.42 -2.30 -15.42
CA ALA A 156 -13.82 -2.24 -14.99
C ALA A 156 -14.20 -1.01 -14.12
N SER A 157 -13.34 0.02 -14.06
CA SER A 157 -13.47 1.16 -13.14
C SER A 157 -14.76 1.99 -13.34
N THR A 158 -15.35 1.96 -14.53
CA THR A 158 -16.52 2.77 -14.92
C THR A 158 -17.83 2.27 -14.30
N CYS A 159 -17.96 0.98 -14.01
CA CYS A 159 -19.23 0.38 -13.57
C CYS A 159 -19.65 0.85 -12.17
N VAL A 160 -18.69 1.01 -11.25
CA VAL A 160 -18.96 1.35 -9.86
C VAL A 160 -19.36 2.82 -9.69
N ALA A 161 -18.77 3.72 -10.48
CA ALA A 161 -19.15 5.13 -10.52
C ALA A 161 -20.61 5.32 -11.00
N SER A 162 -21.01 4.59 -12.04
CA SER A 162 -22.39 4.59 -12.53
C SER A 162 -23.37 4.02 -11.50
N ALA A 163 -22.97 2.98 -10.75
CA ALA A 163 -23.81 2.38 -9.71
C ALA A 163 -24.17 3.38 -8.60
N ILE A 164 -23.22 4.20 -8.12
CA ILE A 164 -23.53 5.24 -7.11
C ILE A 164 -24.48 6.29 -7.67
N ALA A 165 -24.16 6.83 -8.85
CA ALA A 165 -24.96 7.90 -9.46
C ALA A 165 -26.41 7.46 -9.69
N SER A 166 -26.62 6.17 -9.99
CA SER A 166 -27.94 5.57 -10.18
C SER A 166 -28.70 5.21 -8.89
N SER A 167 -28.06 5.27 -7.71
CA SER A 167 -28.70 4.87 -6.45
C SER A 167 -29.83 5.82 -5.98
N GLY A 168 -29.88 7.05 -6.51
CA GLY A 168 -31.04 7.95 -6.45
C GLY A 168 -31.45 8.46 -5.05
N ARG A 169 -30.64 8.22 -4.00
CA ARG A 169 -31.01 8.52 -2.61
C ARG A 169 -30.60 9.92 -2.13
N VAL A 170 -29.71 10.61 -2.85
CA VAL A 170 -29.25 11.97 -2.54
C VAL A 170 -28.96 12.72 -3.84
N SER A 171 -29.37 14.00 -3.89
CA SER A 171 -28.91 14.91 -4.94
C SER A 171 -27.41 15.13 -4.78
N MET A 172 -26.63 14.62 -5.73
CA MET A 172 -25.19 14.86 -5.75
C MET A 172 -24.92 16.29 -6.22
N PRO A 173 -23.98 17.02 -5.60
CA PRO A 173 -23.66 18.37 -6.03
C PRO A 173 -23.06 18.35 -7.44
N GLU A 174 -23.16 19.48 -8.13
CA GLU A 174 -22.54 19.66 -9.43
C GLU A 174 -21.03 19.42 -9.31
N GLY A 175 -20.50 18.52 -10.13
CA GLY A 175 -19.08 18.15 -10.11
C GLY A 175 -18.69 17.13 -9.04
N PHE A 176 -19.65 16.48 -8.36
CA PHE A 176 -19.39 15.26 -7.59
C PHE A 176 -18.78 14.17 -8.48
N ARG A 177 -17.72 13.51 -8.00
CA ARG A 177 -17.01 12.48 -8.78
C ARG A 177 -16.74 11.25 -7.94
N VAL A 178 -16.84 10.10 -8.61
CA VAL A 178 -16.30 8.83 -8.09
C VAL A 178 -15.05 8.56 -8.90
N VAL A 179 -13.92 8.49 -8.20
CA VAL A 179 -12.61 8.47 -8.81
C VAL A 179 -11.89 7.17 -8.44
N PRO A 180 -11.62 6.28 -9.40
CA PRO A 180 -10.80 5.11 -9.13
C PRO A 180 -9.33 5.50 -8.97
N LEU A 181 -8.69 4.99 -7.93
CA LEU A 181 -7.25 5.11 -7.71
C LEU A 181 -6.65 3.71 -7.53
N GLY A 182 -5.81 3.30 -8.47
CA GLY A 182 -5.14 2.00 -8.41
C GLY A 182 -3.91 2.04 -7.51
N TRP A 183 -3.72 1.05 -6.63
CA TRP A 183 -2.46 0.92 -5.89
C TRP A 183 -1.25 0.81 -6.83
N GLY A 184 -1.40 0.09 -7.94
CA GLY A 184 -0.38 0.00 -8.99
C GLY A 184 -0.13 1.33 -9.71
N ALA A 185 -1.21 2.05 -10.08
CA ALA A 185 -1.10 3.35 -10.72
C ALA A 185 -0.42 4.40 -9.81
N LEU A 186 -0.69 4.32 -8.50
CA LEU A 186 -0.01 5.12 -7.49
C LEU A 186 1.48 4.77 -7.41
N ALA A 187 1.83 3.47 -7.39
CA ALA A 187 3.22 3.02 -7.39
C ALA A 187 3.99 3.48 -8.65
N ASP A 188 3.36 3.40 -9.83
CA ASP A 188 3.94 3.86 -11.09
C ASP A 188 4.20 5.38 -11.06
N THR A 189 3.21 6.15 -10.60
CA THR A 189 3.29 7.61 -10.49
C THR A 189 4.41 8.04 -9.54
N LEU A 190 4.47 7.42 -8.36
CA LEU A 190 5.49 7.69 -7.34
C LEU A 190 6.89 7.27 -7.80
N SER A 191 7.01 6.20 -8.57
CA SER A 191 8.28 5.79 -9.15
C SER A 191 8.82 6.84 -10.13
N GLY A 192 7.93 7.43 -10.95
CA GLY A 192 8.27 8.58 -11.80
C GLY A 192 8.71 9.80 -10.99
N ALA A 193 7.94 10.16 -9.95
CA ALA A 193 8.27 11.29 -9.07
C ALA A 193 9.63 11.12 -8.35
N LEU A 194 9.97 9.89 -7.93
CA LEU A 194 11.27 9.58 -7.33
C LEU A 194 12.42 9.84 -8.30
N ALA A 195 12.26 9.48 -9.57
CA ALA A 195 13.26 9.71 -10.61
C ALA A 195 13.48 11.21 -10.88
N GLU A 196 12.46 12.04 -10.65
CA GLU A 196 12.54 13.50 -10.73
C GLU A 196 13.21 14.14 -9.48
N GLY A 197 13.59 13.34 -8.47
CA GLY A 197 14.34 13.79 -7.30
C GLY A 197 13.52 14.50 -6.22
N ARG A 198 12.19 14.53 -6.32
CA ARG A 198 11.30 15.21 -5.37
C ARG A 198 10.93 14.29 -4.20
N ASP A 199 11.05 14.79 -2.97
CA ASP A 199 10.65 14.10 -1.74
C ASP A 199 11.15 12.65 -1.61
N GLY A 200 12.34 12.37 -2.17
CA GLY A 200 12.76 11.00 -2.50
C GLY A 200 12.76 10.03 -1.32
N ARG A 201 13.03 10.51 -0.10
CA ARG A 201 12.94 9.68 1.12
C ARG A 201 11.51 9.25 1.43
N ILE A 202 10.55 10.17 1.36
CA ILE A 202 9.13 9.90 1.63
C ILE A 202 8.59 8.97 0.54
N VAL A 203 8.87 9.31 -0.71
CA VAL A 203 8.43 8.53 -1.88
C VAL A 203 9.00 7.11 -1.84
N SER A 204 10.28 6.93 -1.51
CA SER A 204 10.88 5.59 -1.37
C SER A 204 10.19 4.76 -0.30
N ASP A 205 9.90 5.34 0.87
CA ASP A 205 9.26 4.63 1.98
C ASP A 205 7.81 4.24 1.63
N VAL A 206 7.08 5.09 0.90
CA VAL A 206 5.75 4.73 0.36
C VAL A 206 5.84 3.59 -0.64
N LEU A 207 6.81 3.62 -1.55
CA LEU A 207 7.00 2.56 -2.54
C LEU A 207 7.38 1.23 -1.89
N ASP A 208 8.14 1.24 -0.80
CA ASP A 208 8.48 0.03 -0.04
C ASP A 208 7.27 -0.56 0.68
N ALA A 209 6.37 0.30 1.20
CA ALA A 209 5.08 -0.14 1.72
C ALA A 209 4.21 -0.77 0.63
N LEU A 210 4.08 -0.12 -0.54
CA LEU A 210 3.34 -0.67 -1.69
C LEU A 210 3.93 -2.02 -2.13
N ALA A 211 5.25 -2.12 -2.23
CA ALA A 211 5.98 -3.33 -2.58
C ALA A 211 5.72 -4.49 -1.60
N LEU A 212 5.72 -4.21 -0.28
CA LEU A 212 5.43 -5.21 0.74
C LEU A 212 4.03 -5.83 0.55
N HIS A 213 3.07 -5.03 0.09
CA HIS A 213 1.70 -5.46 -0.18
C HIS A 213 1.50 -6.03 -1.59
N GLY A 214 2.55 -6.09 -2.42
CA GLY A 214 2.52 -6.70 -3.75
C GLY A 214 2.24 -5.73 -4.89
N HIS A 215 2.23 -4.42 -4.63
CA HIS A 215 2.04 -3.38 -5.65
C HIS A 215 3.41 -2.87 -6.10
N LEU A 216 4.02 -3.60 -7.05
CA LEU A 216 5.35 -3.32 -7.57
C LEU A 216 5.31 -2.59 -8.90
N HIS A 217 6.24 -1.65 -9.09
CA HIS A 217 6.54 -1.06 -10.39
C HIS A 217 7.52 -1.94 -11.17
N ALA A 218 7.26 -2.18 -12.47
CA ALA A 218 8.05 -3.09 -13.31
C ALA A 218 9.55 -2.70 -13.42
N THR A 219 9.87 -1.41 -13.34
CA THR A 219 11.27 -0.95 -13.38
C THR A 219 12.07 -1.41 -12.16
N ARG A 220 11.43 -1.53 -10.97
CA ARG A 220 12.07 -2.11 -9.78
C ARG A 220 12.31 -3.62 -9.93
N LEU A 221 11.52 -4.35 -10.71
CA LEU A 221 11.83 -5.75 -11.03
C LEU A 221 13.09 -5.84 -11.89
N ALA A 222 13.29 -4.94 -12.84
CA ALA A 222 14.52 -4.88 -13.63
C ALA A 222 15.74 -4.49 -12.76
N ASP A 223 15.54 -3.60 -11.78
CA ASP A 223 16.58 -3.20 -10.83
C ASP A 223 16.86 -4.25 -9.73
N ILE A 224 15.95 -5.19 -9.48
CA ILE A 224 16.18 -6.42 -8.68
C ILE A 224 16.84 -7.49 -9.55
N ALA A 225 16.41 -7.64 -10.80
CA ALA A 225 16.95 -8.61 -11.74
C ALA A 225 18.41 -8.31 -12.09
N ARG A 226 18.83 -7.05 -12.14
CA ARG A 226 20.23 -6.67 -12.41
C ARG A 226 21.23 -7.19 -11.36
N PRO A 227 21.05 -6.93 -10.05
CA PRO A 227 21.92 -7.49 -9.00
C PRO A 227 21.71 -9.00 -8.81
N ALA A 228 20.50 -9.54 -9.02
CA ALA A 228 20.27 -10.98 -8.97
C ALA A 228 20.98 -11.72 -10.11
N SER A 229 20.95 -11.18 -11.34
CA SER A 229 21.69 -11.68 -12.49
C SER A 229 23.20 -11.56 -12.27
N ALA A 230 23.69 -10.42 -11.78
CA ALA A 230 25.09 -10.25 -11.44
C ALA A 230 25.55 -11.17 -10.29
N ALA A 231 24.68 -11.49 -9.32
CA ALA A 231 24.95 -12.47 -8.27
C ALA A 231 24.97 -13.90 -8.84
N PHE A 232 24.05 -14.23 -9.74
CA PHE A 232 24.00 -15.51 -10.44
C PHE A 232 25.23 -15.73 -11.32
N ASP A 233 25.65 -14.72 -12.08
CA ASP A 233 26.87 -14.75 -12.91
C ASP A 233 28.14 -14.89 -12.08
N ARG A 234 28.21 -14.24 -10.91
CA ARG A 234 29.32 -14.40 -9.96
C ARG A 234 29.36 -15.82 -9.39
N SER A 235 28.21 -16.39 -9.04
CA SER A 235 28.12 -17.78 -8.59
C SER A 235 28.52 -18.76 -9.70
N GLY A 236 28.07 -18.55 -10.94
CA GLY A 236 28.45 -19.35 -12.10
C GLY A 236 29.95 -19.30 -12.41
N ARG A 237 30.58 -18.12 -12.31
CA ARG A 237 32.04 -17.96 -12.46
C ARG A 237 32.82 -18.59 -11.31
N THR A 238 32.28 -18.58 -10.09
CA THR A 238 32.90 -19.21 -8.92
C THR A 238 32.85 -20.74 -9.05
N PHE A 239 31.74 -21.29 -9.53
CA PHE A 239 31.62 -22.72 -9.86
C PHE A 239 32.54 -23.13 -11.02
N ALA A 240 32.64 -22.32 -12.08
CA ALA A 240 33.57 -22.57 -13.18
C ALA A 240 35.05 -22.47 -12.75
N ALA A 241 35.38 -21.54 -11.84
CA ALA A 241 36.71 -21.43 -11.26
C ALA A 241 37.03 -22.62 -10.33
N MET A 242 36.07 -23.09 -9.53
CA MET A 242 36.22 -24.33 -8.74
C MET A 242 36.41 -25.56 -9.64
N ALA A 243 35.71 -25.63 -10.77
CA ALA A 243 35.87 -26.71 -11.75
C ALA A 243 37.25 -26.71 -12.42
N LEU A 244 37.92 -25.56 -12.51
CA LEU A 244 39.30 -25.42 -13.01
C LEU A 244 40.38 -25.73 -11.96
N PHE A 245 40.04 -25.75 -10.67
CA PHE A 245 40.95 -26.11 -9.57
C PHE A 245 40.81 -27.56 -9.10
N LEU A 246 39.79 -28.29 -9.56
CA LEU A 246 39.70 -29.73 -9.42
C LEU A 246 40.60 -30.37 -10.48
N GLY A 247 41.88 -30.49 -10.16
CA GLY A 247 42.81 -31.35 -10.89
C GLY A 247 42.34 -32.81 -10.85
N ASP A 248 42.75 -33.55 -11.89
CA ASP A 248 42.48 -34.96 -12.22
C ASP A 248 41.65 -35.74 -11.19
N GLU A 249 40.46 -36.18 -11.61
CA GLU A 249 39.66 -37.13 -10.85
C GLU A 249 40.51 -38.35 -10.47
N PRO A 250 40.58 -38.74 -9.19
CA PRO A 250 41.14 -40.02 -8.83
C PRO A 250 40.25 -41.10 -9.44
N GLN A 251 40.84 -41.99 -10.26
CA GLN A 251 40.17 -43.18 -10.76
C GLN A 251 39.49 -43.91 -9.60
N ALA A 252 38.17 -44.04 -9.69
CA ALA A 252 37.36 -44.77 -8.74
C ALA A 252 37.80 -46.25 -8.72
N ASP A 253 38.20 -46.74 -7.55
CA ASP A 253 38.27 -48.16 -7.24
C ASP A 253 36.83 -48.71 -7.20
N PRO A 254 36.44 -49.66 -8.08
CA PRO A 254 35.06 -50.08 -8.22
C PRO A 254 34.58 -51.05 -7.12
N SER A 255 35.34 -51.22 -6.02
CA SER A 255 35.06 -52.30 -5.05
C SER A 255 34.75 -51.87 -3.61
N GLY A 256 34.65 -50.57 -3.29
CA GLY A 256 34.32 -50.09 -1.94
C GLY A 256 32.99 -49.35 -1.87
N ASP A 257 32.06 -49.79 -1.02
CA ASP A 257 30.83 -49.05 -0.71
C ASP A 257 31.19 -47.73 -0.03
N ALA A 258 31.22 -46.65 -0.82
CA ALA A 258 31.68 -45.30 -0.43
C ALA A 258 30.84 -44.63 0.67
N LEU A 259 29.80 -45.31 1.16
CA LEU A 259 28.88 -44.83 2.18
C LEU A 259 29.01 -45.56 3.52
N ALA A 260 29.86 -46.58 3.62
CA ALA A 260 29.99 -47.40 4.83
C ALA A 260 30.47 -46.59 6.06
N ASP A 261 31.26 -45.54 5.86
CA ASP A 261 31.83 -44.66 6.88
C ASP A 261 31.15 -43.27 6.95
N TRP A 262 30.08 -43.06 6.18
CA TRP A 262 29.32 -41.80 6.17
C TRP A 262 28.72 -41.40 7.54
N PRO A 263 28.14 -42.32 8.34
CA PRO A 263 27.52 -41.96 9.63
C PRO A 263 28.51 -41.37 10.64
N ASP A 264 29.75 -41.84 10.64
CA ASP A 264 30.79 -41.38 11.58
C ASP A 264 31.34 -40.00 11.18
N ARG A 265 31.41 -39.71 9.87
CA ARG A 265 31.87 -38.41 9.35
C ARG A 265 30.95 -37.25 9.70
N ILE A 266 29.63 -37.48 9.71
CA ILE A 266 28.64 -36.44 10.03
C ILE A 266 28.41 -36.27 11.54
N GLN A 267 28.91 -37.19 12.38
CA GLN A 267 28.77 -37.10 13.83
C GLN A 267 29.56 -35.91 14.41
N GLY A 268 30.70 -35.56 13.79
CA GLY A 268 31.49 -34.36 14.14
C GLY A 268 30.93 -33.04 13.62
N MET A 269 29.91 -33.06 12.75
CA MET A 269 29.31 -31.87 12.13
C MET A 269 27.99 -31.43 12.77
N ARG A 270 27.56 -32.10 13.86
CA ARG A 270 26.38 -31.65 14.61
C ARG A 270 26.71 -30.32 15.32
N PRO A 271 25.91 -29.26 15.14
CA PRO A 271 26.09 -28.02 15.88
C PRO A 271 26.04 -28.31 17.38
N ALA A 272 27.02 -27.78 18.13
CA ALA A 272 26.99 -27.83 19.58
C ALA A 272 25.68 -27.23 20.08
N ALA A 273 24.95 -27.97 20.91
CA ALA A 273 23.72 -27.48 21.52
C ALA A 273 24.04 -26.24 22.38
N TYR A 274 23.59 -25.07 21.95
CA TYR A 274 23.65 -23.86 22.76
C TYR A 274 22.72 -24.01 23.96
N ALA A 275 23.30 -24.15 25.15
CA ALA A 275 22.57 -24.15 26.40
C ALA A 275 22.00 -22.75 26.68
N HIS A 276 20.68 -22.58 26.53
CA HIS A 276 19.93 -21.37 26.91
C HIS A 276 19.79 -21.22 28.43
N ALA A 277 20.91 -21.07 29.15
CA ALA A 277 20.90 -20.85 30.61
C ALA A 277 21.10 -19.38 31.02
N ALA A 278 21.34 -18.45 30.09
CA ALA A 278 21.77 -17.08 30.42
C ALA A 278 20.67 -15.99 30.43
N LEU A 279 19.38 -16.31 30.27
CA LEU A 279 18.29 -15.31 30.25
C LEU A 279 17.32 -15.40 31.45
N ARG A 280 17.85 -15.69 32.65
CA ARG A 280 17.15 -15.46 33.92
C ARG A 280 18.07 -14.72 34.88
N ARG A 281 18.14 -13.39 34.73
CA ARG A 281 18.34 -12.36 35.76
C ARG A 281 18.70 -11.05 35.05
N MET A 282 17.70 -10.20 34.85
CA MET A 282 17.73 -8.73 34.98
C MET A 282 16.29 -8.23 34.86
#